data_AF-A0A7Z0WQX3-F1
#
_entry.id   AF-A0A7Z0WQX3-F1
#
_cell.length_a   1.000
_cell.length_b   1.000
_cell.length_c   1.000
_cell.angle_alpha   90.00
_cell.angle_beta   90.00
_cell.angle_gamma   90.00
#
_symmetry.space_group_name_H-M   'P 1'
#
loop_
_entity.id
_entity.type
_entity.pdbx_description
1 polymer ?
#
loop_
_entity_poly.entity_id
_entity_poly.type
_entity_poly.pdbx_seq_one_letter_code
_entity_poly.pdbx_strand_id
1 'polypeptide(L)'
;MTRPLDEVLAAGQAVRPPEDLVRRWDLPERDRQALLRWGLPDDDHLRPLFQPGTDPELVPNLAGERERKAASPGDRLYTLVQWGQQELQLRIGAVAGTGRVLKIQPKPTTADDLHPALREANAGLYHPSVEFFSSSVAQFTETSWRCHAALRIAFELWEQTPGNDRPWEEHGAWFSRLHDCERIILQHVERIDSHVRADDSGTLWTTVVTELTHAGN
;
A
#
# COMPACT_ATOMS: atom_id res chain seq x y z
N MET A 1 -22.34 2.25 9.46
CA MET A 1 -21.43 3.40 9.62
C MET A 1 -20.11 2.87 10.14
N THR A 2 -18.99 3.17 9.48
CA THR A 2 -17.64 2.81 9.95
C THR A 2 -17.27 3.66 11.17
N ARG A 3 -16.55 3.08 12.14
CA ARG A 3 -16.08 3.84 13.32
C ARG A 3 -15.23 5.05 12.89
N PRO A 4 -15.28 6.18 13.62
CA PRO A 4 -14.38 7.31 13.42
C PRO A 4 -12.92 6.87 13.41
N LEU A 5 -12.09 7.46 12.55
CA LEU A 5 -10.69 7.04 12.43
C LEU A 5 -9.91 7.20 13.73
N ASP A 6 -10.22 8.24 14.53
CA ASP A 6 -9.59 8.47 15.84
C ASP A 6 -9.79 7.31 16.82
N GLU A 7 -10.86 6.51 16.68
CA GLU A 7 -11.11 5.31 17.50
C GLU A 7 -10.35 4.07 17.01
N VAL A 8 -9.81 4.13 15.79
CA VAL A 8 -9.06 3.05 15.13
C VAL A 8 -7.55 3.21 15.37
N LEU A 9 -7.10 4.41 15.71
CA LEU A 9 -5.69 4.69 15.98
C LEU A 9 -5.18 3.86 17.16
N ALA A 10 -4.18 3.04 16.92
CA ALA A 10 -3.44 2.37 17.97
C ALA A 10 -2.43 3.35 18.59
N ALA A 11 -2.66 3.75 19.84
CA ALA A 11 -1.76 4.64 20.57
C ALA A 11 -0.33 4.05 20.60
N GLY A 12 0.64 4.79 20.08
CA GLY A 12 2.05 4.38 20.01
C GLY A 12 2.53 3.80 18.67
N GLN A 13 1.63 3.51 17.73
CA GLN A 13 1.99 3.01 16.38
C GLN A 13 1.86 4.07 15.29
N ALA A 14 1.43 5.28 15.65
CA ALA A 14 1.29 6.39 14.71
C ALA A 14 2.61 7.13 14.54
N VAL A 15 3.22 7.01 13.37
CA VAL A 15 4.38 7.83 13.00
C VAL A 15 3.89 9.06 12.28
N ARG A 16 4.22 10.22 12.82
CA ARG A 16 3.86 11.52 12.24
C ARG A 16 5.10 12.22 11.71
N PRO A 17 5.01 12.86 10.53
CA PRO A 17 6.07 13.71 10.04
C PRO A 17 6.18 14.99 10.89
N PRO A 18 7.34 15.68 10.89
CA PRO A 18 7.48 16.99 11.52
C PRO A 18 6.47 18.00 10.96
N GLU A 19 5.81 18.75 11.84
CA GLU A 19 4.72 19.64 11.45
C GLU A 19 5.18 20.76 10.50
N ASP A 20 6.28 21.42 10.84
CA ASP A 20 6.87 22.50 10.03
C ASP A 20 7.28 22.03 8.63
N LEU A 21 7.52 20.74 8.47
CA LEU A 21 7.88 20.15 7.19
C LEU A 21 6.65 19.97 6.31
N VAL A 22 5.62 19.27 6.80
CA VAL A 22 4.40 19.01 6.03
C VAL A 22 3.66 20.30 5.69
N ARG A 23 3.67 21.30 6.57
CA ARG A 23 3.09 22.62 6.29
C ARG A 23 3.72 23.31 5.07
N ARG A 24 4.97 22.98 4.74
CA ARG A 24 5.71 23.51 3.58
C ARG A 24 5.59 22.64 2.33
N TRP A 25 5.07 21.42 2.45
CA TRP A 25 4.82 20.58 1.29
C TRP A 25 3.66 21.13 0.46
N ASP A 26 3.86 21.12 -0.85
CA ASP A 26 2.82 21.43 -1.82
C ASP A 26 1.86 20.25 -1.94
N LEU A 27 0.95 20.15 -0.98
CA LEU A 27 -0.12 19.16 -0.92
C LEU A 27 -1.47 19.86 -0.68
N PRO A 28 -2.60 19.24 -1.03
CA PRO A 28 -3.90 19.72 -0.59
C PRO A 28 -3.99 19.86 0.93
N GLU A 29 -4.73 20.85 1.43
CA GLU A 29 -4.84 21.09 2.88
C GLU A 29 -5.37 19.88 3.64
N ARG A 30 -6.38 19.19 3.08
CA ARG A 30 -6.93 17.96 3.66
C ARG A 30 -5.87 16.87 3.84
N ASP A 31 -4.97 16.75 2.86
CA ASP A 31 -3.91 15.74 2.85
C ASP A 31 -2.84 16.06 3.90
N ARG A 32 -2.44 17.33 4.02
CA ARG A 32 -1.58 17.79 5.11
C ARG A 32 -2.21 17.51 6.47
N GLN A 33 -3.47 17.88 6.66
CA GLN A 33 -4.17 17.71 7.93
C GLN A 33 -4.29 16.22 8.32
N ALA A 34 -4.53 15.33 7.35
CA ALA A 34 -4.56 13.89 7.60
C ALA A 34 -3.21 13.38 8.13
N LEU A 35 -2.10 13.75 7.48
CA LEU A 35 -0.76 13.37 7.92
C LEU A 35 -0.43 13.93 9.31
N LEU A 36 -0.75 15.19 9.58
CA LEU A 36 -0.46 15.85 10.86
C LEU A 36 -1.30 15.25 12.00
N ARG A 37 -2.59 15.01 11.76
CA ARG A 37 -3.51 14.50 12.78
C ARG A 37 -3.27 13.01 13.05
N TRP A 38 -3.25 12.20 12.00
CA TRP A 38 -3.30 10.75 12.10
C TRP A 38 -1.96 10.07 11.86
N GLY A 39 -1.04 10.69 11.11
CA GLY A 39 0.19 10.03 10.69
C GLY A 39 -0.09 8.79 9.85
N LEU A 40 0.88 7.88 9.80
CA LEU A 40 0.73 6.55 9.18
C LEU A 40 1.00 5.47 10.24
N PRO A 41 0.36 4.29 10.13
CA PRO A 41 0.72 3.15 10.96
C PRO A 41 2.16 2.70 10.65
N ASP A 42 2.87 2.22 11.67
CA ASP A 42 4.16 1.55 11.54
C ASP A 42 3.98 0.05 11.69
N ASP A 43 4.04 -0.65 10.56
CA ASP A 43 3.92 -2.10 10.46
C ASP A 43 5.07 -2.70 9.63
N ASP A 44 5.17 -4.02 9.56
CA ASP A 44 6.29 -4.69 8.90
C ASP A 44 6.33 -4.56 7.38
N HIS A 45 5.25 -4.09 6.75
CA HIS A 45 5.11 -3.99 5.30
C HIS A 45 5.07 -2.54 4.82
N LEU A 46 4.40 -1.63 5.53
CA LEU A 46 4.27 -0.22 5.23
C LEU A 46 4.95 0.63 6.32
N ARG A 47 6.28 0.75 6.22
CA ARG A 47 7.08 1.52 7.19
C ARG A 47 7.13 3.00 6.83
N PRO A 48 6.60 3.91 7.66
CA PRO A 48 6.64 5.34 7.38
C PRO A 48 8.08 5.83 7.22
N LEU A 49 8.35 6.47 6.08
CA LEU A 49 9.63 7.07 5.74
C LEU A 49 9.38 8.44 5.11
N PHE A 50 9.01 9.40 5.96
CA PHE A 50 8.72 10.76 5.51
C PHE A 50 10.00 11.43 5.00
N GLN A 51 9.94 11.96 3.79
CA GLN A 51 11.05 12.73 3.21
C GLN A 51 11.43 13.90 4.15
N PRO A 52 12.72 14.19 4.40
CA PRO A 52 13.13 15.26 5.30
C PRO A 52 13.10 16.66 4.66
N GLY A 53 13.19 16.75 3.33
CA GLY A 53 13.23 18.00 2.56
C GLY A 53 11.85 18.57 2.20
N THR A 54 11.80 19.89 1.94
CA THR A 54 10.58 20.62 1.54
C THR A 54 10.24 20.49 0.06
N ASP A 55 11.25 20.24 -0.76
CA ASP A 55 11.09 20.06 -2.21
C ASP A 55 10.89 18.58 -2.53
N PRO A 56 9.95 18.21 -3.41
CA PRO A 56 9.68 16.80 -3.71
C PRO A 56 10.84 16.17 -4.49
N GLU A 57 11.43 15.09 -3.97
CA GLU A 57 12.66 14.50 -4.50
C GLU A 57 12.42 13.27 -5.40
N LEU A 58 11.30 12.56 -5.21
CA LEU A 58 11.03 11.36 -6.00
C LEU A 58 10.59 11.73 -7.41
N VAL A 59 11.25 11.13 -8.39
CA VAL A 59 10.95 11.27 -9.82
C VAL A 59 10.39 9.94 -10.33
N PRO A 60 9.18 9.92 -10.94
CA PRO A 60 8.63 8.70 -11.50
C PRO A 60 9.45 8.25 -12.72
N ASN A 61 9.85 6.98 -12.77
CA ASN A 61 10.47 6.40 -13.95
C ASN A 61 9.39 6.05 -15.00
N LEU A 62 9.35 6.80 -16.11
CA LEU A 62 8.38 6.65 -17.19
C LEU A 62 8.88 5.72 -18.31
N ALA A 63 9.32 4.52 -17.92
CA ALA A 63 9.96 3.55 -18.80
C ALA A 63 9.05 3.11 -19.97
N GLY A 64 7.75 2.94 -19.73
CA GLY A 64 6.79 2.45 -20.72
C GLY A 64 5.45 3.20 -20.71
N GLU A 65 4.50 2.68 -21.51
CA GLU A 65 3.15 3.25 -21.60
C GLU A 65 2.36 3.10 -20.31
N ARG A 66 2.58 2.01 -19.54
CA ARG A 66 1.86 1.77 -18.29
C ARG A 66 2.20 2.85 -17.26
N GLU A 67 3.48 3.19 -17.13
CA GLU A 67 3.93 4.27 -16.23
C GLU A 67 3.43 5.63 -16.68
N ARG A 68 3.40 5.90 -18.00
CA ARG A 68 2.89 7.18 -18.54
C ARG A 68 1.37 7.35 -18.36
N LYS A 69 0.63 6.25 -18.19
CA LYS A 69 -0.79 6.32 -17.78
C LYS A 69 -0.92 6.67 -16.29
N ALA A 70 0.05 6.25 -15.48
CA ALA A 70 0.05 6.48 -14.04
C ALA A 70 0.65 7.83 -13.65
N ALA A 71 1.65 8.37 -14.35
CA ALA A 71 2.33 9.63 -13.98
C ALA A 71 2.73 10.47 -15.19
N SER A 72 2.92 11.77 -14.94
CA SER A 72 3.37 12.74 -15.94
C SER A 72 4.88 13.05 -15.79
N PRO A 73 5.59 13.48 -16.85
CA PRO A 73 7.02 13.81 -16.77
C PRO A 73 7.38 14.91 -15.76
N GLY A 74 6.44 15.82 -15.50
CA GLY A 74 6.60 16.90 -14.53
C GLY A 74 6.30 16.49 -13.09
N ASP A 75 5.73 15.30 -12.85
CA ASP A 75 5.35 14.89 -11.50
C ASP A 75 6.61 14.73 -10.63
N ARG A 76 6.50 15.23 -9.40
CA ARG A 76 7.49 15.07 -8.34
C ARG A 76 6.75 14.66 -7.08
N LEU A 77 7.34 13.75 -6.30
CA LEU A 77 6.66 13.19 -5.13
C LEU A 77 7.47 13.35 -3.84
N TYR A 78 6.75 13.55 -2.74
CA TYR A 78 7.25 13.43 -1.38
C TYR A 78 7.20 11.97 -0.95
N THR A 79 8.31 11.42 -0.45
CA THR A 79 8.32 10.06 0.12
C THR A 79 7.45 10.01 1.38
N LEU A 80 6.54 9.03 1.45
CA LEU A 80 5.69 8.77 2.61
C LEU A 80 6.08 7.48 3.33
N VAL A 81 6.30 6.40 2.58
CA VAL A 81 6.46 5.04 3.10
C VAL A 81 7.52 4.30 2.29
N GLN A 82 8.26 3.42 2.95
CA GLN A 82 9.04 2.36 2.35
C GLN A 82 8.30 1.03 2.48
N TRP A 83 8.18 0.28 1.39
CA TRP A 83 7.56 -1.05 1.42
C TRP A 83 8.62 -2.15 1.33
N GLY A 84 8.57 -3.10 2.26
CA GLY A 84 9.31 -4.36 2.20
C GLY A 84 10.61 -4.38 3.02
N GLN A 85 11.17 -5.58 3.18
CA GLN A 85 12.26 -5.89 4.13
C GLN A 85 13.70 -5.70 3.56
N GLN A 86 13.89 -5.46 2.25
CA GLN A 86 15.21 -5.34 1.61
C GLN A 86 15.26 -4.25 0.52
N GLU A 87 16.49 -3.89 0.10
CA GLU A 87 16.96 -2.86 -0.86
C GLU A 87 16.23 -2.69 -2.20
N LEU A 88 15.13 -3.41 -2.46
CA LEU A 88 14.18 -3.00 -3.48
C LEU A 88 13.66 -1.62 -3.04
N GLN A 89 14.13 -0.56 -3.70
CA GLN A 89 13.81 0.84 -3.41
C GLN A 89 12.36 1.18 -3.76
N LEU A 90 11.41 0.32 -3.36
CA LEU A 90 9.99 0.57 -3.50
C LEU A 90 9.63 1.64 -2.48
N ARG A 91 9.22 2.78 -3.00
CA ARG A 91 8.77 3.92 -2.23
C ARG A 91 7.34 4.24 -2.61
N ILE A 92 6.54 4.57 -1.62
CA ILE A 92 5.22 5.13 -1.83
C ILE A 92 5.34 6.62 -1.56
N GLY A 93 4.91 7.44 -2.53
CA GLY A 93 5.04 8.88 -2.46
C GLY A 93 3.78 9.62 -2.86
N ALA A 94 3.64 10.86 -2.38
CA ALA A 94 2.56 11.77 -2.72
C ALA A 94 3.01 12.77 -3.79
N VAL A 95 2.29 12.84 -4.90
CA VAL A 95 2.52 13.80 -5.99
C VAL A 95 2.25 15.22 -5.50
N ALA A 96 3.24 16.10 -5.63
CA ALA A 96 3.10 17.51 -5.31
C ALA A 96 1.94 18.16 -6.09
N GLY A 97 1.25 19.10 -5.45
CA GLY A 97 0.07 19.79 -5.95
C GLY A 97 -1.23 18.98 -5.87
N THR A 98 -1.20 17.67 -6.16
CA THR A 98 -2.43 16.84 -6.22
C THR A 98 -2.66 15.96 -5.00
N GLY A 99 -1.59 15.56 -4.30
CA GLY A 99 -1.63 14.62 -3.19
C GLY A 99 -1.95 13.17 -3.57
N ARG A 100 -2.06 12.87 -4.87
CA ARG A 100 -2.21 11.49 -5.36
C ARG A 100 -1.03 10.64 -4.94
N VAL A 101 -1.28 9.41 -4.50
CA VAL A 101 -0.26 8.52 -3.98
C VAL A 101 0.10 7.47 -5.03
N LEU A 102 1.39 7.34 -5.32
CA LEU A 102 1.94 6.38 -6.27
C LEU A 102 2.98 5.49 -5.59
N LYS A 103 3.04 4.22 -5.99
CA LYS A 103 4.20 3.36 -5.79
C LYS A 103 5.23 3.67 -6.87
N ILE A 104 6.48 3.84 -6.46
CA ILE A 104 7.64 4.13 -7.31
C ILE A 104 8.73 3.10 -7.03
N GLN A 105 9.33 2.56 -8.08
CA GLN A 105 10.56 1.75 -8.02
C GLN A 105 11.54 2.22 -9.11
N PRO A 106 12.86 1.94 -8.99
CA PRO A 106 13.87 2.51 -9.87
C PRO A 106 13.72 2.13 -11.35
N LYS A 107 13.23 0.92 -11.62
CA LYS A 107 12.96 0.41 -12.98
C LYS A 107 11.82 -0.61 -12.94
N PRO A 108 11.13 -0.86 -14.06
CA PRO A 108 10.17 -1.95 -14.14
C PRO A 108 10.84 -3.29 -13.82
N THR A 109 10.10 -4.20 -13.19
CA THR A 109 10.55 -5.57 -12.98
C THR A 109 10.10 -6.42 -14.16
N THR A 110 11.05 -7.13 -14.75
CA THR A 110 10.84 -7.95 -15.96
C THR A 110 11.35 -9.37 -15.71
N ALA A 111 11.09 -10.27 -16.66
CA ALA A 111 11.61 -11.63 -16.61
C ALA A 111 13.14 -11.69 -16.41
N ASP A 112 13.88 -10.72 -16.98
CA ASP A 112 15.34 -10.65 -16.87
C ASP A 112 15.85 -10.43 -15.44
N ASP A 113 15.01 -9.84 -14.59
CA ASP A 113 15.29 -9.62 -13.17
C ASP A 113 15.13 -10.90 -12.32
N LEU A 114 14.52 -11.95 -12.88
CA LEU A 114 14.36 -13.22 -12.21
C LEU A 114 15.59 -14.12 -12.37
N HIS A 115 15.72 -15.08 -11.45
CA HIS A 115 16.67 -16.18 -11.58
C HIS A 115 16.51 -16.89 -12.94
N PRO A 116 17.59 -17.25 -13.65
CA PRO A 116 17.53 -17.82 -15.00
C PRO A 116 16.51 -18.95 -15.18
N ALA A 117 16.39 -19.84 -14.19
CA ALA A 117 15.44 -20.96 -14.19
C ALA A 117 13.95 -20.53 -14.23
N LEU A 118 13.63 -19.31 -13.83
CA LEU A 118 12.26 -18.80 -13.79
C LEU A 118 11.91 -17.93 -14.99
N ARG A 119 12.88 -17.52 -15.82
CA ARG A 119 12.66 -16.53 -16.87
C ARG A 119 11.71 -17.01 -17.95
N GLU A 120 11.86 -18.26 -18.39
CA GLU A 120 11.01 -18.83 -19.46
C GLU A 120 9.55 -18.92 -19.02
N ALA A 121 9.31 -19.43 -17.81
CA ALA A 121 7.97 -19.50 -17.22
C ALA A 121 7.33 -18.13 -16.99
N ASN A 122 8.15 -17.06 -16.93
CA ASN A 122 7.73 -15.70 -16.66
C ASN A 122 8.08 -14.73 -17.80
N ALA A 123 8.19 -15.20 -19.05
CA ALA A 123 8.68 -14.39 -20.16
C ALA A 123 7.83 -13.13 -20.43
N GLY A 124 6.56 -13.13 -20.04
CA GLY A 124 5.65 -11.99 -20.13
C GLY A 124 5.62 -11.09 -18.89
N LEU A 125 6.48 -11.32 -17.89
CA LEU A 125 6.49 -10.57 -16.64
C LEU A 125 6.81 -9.10 -16.90
N TYR A 126 5.92 -8.23 -16.45
CA TYR A 126 6.12 -6.80 -16.45
C TYR A 126 5.39 -6.15 -15.28
N HIS A 127 6.12 -5.87 -14.21
CA HIS A 127 5.66 -5.00 -13.13
C HIS A 127 6.17 -3.58 -13.38
N PRO A 128 5.27 -2.61 -13.61
CA PRO A 128 5.66 -1.26 -13.97
C PRO A 128 6.43 -0.57 -12.83
N SER A 129 7.27 0.41 -13.19
CA SER A 129 8.02 1.18 -12.19
C SER A 129 7.18 2.18 -11.42
N VAL A 130 5.99 2.50 -11.93
CA VAL A 130 5.08 3.49 -11.37
C VAL A 130 3.68 2.92 -11.40
N GLU A 131 3.02 2.89 -10.25
CA GLU A 131 1.66 2.37 -10.08
C GLU A 131 0.82 3.30 -9.22
N PHE A 132 -0.45 3.43 -9.60
CA PHE A 132 -1.41 4.17 -8.81
C PHE A 132 -1.73 3.42 -7.51
N PHE A 133 -1.79 4.14 -6.40
CA PHE A 133 -2.10 3.57 -5.09
C PHE A 133 -3.37 4.17 -4.50
N SER A 134 -3.43 5.50 -4.41
CA SER A 134 -4.57 6.22 -3.82
C SER A 134 -4.74 7.58 -4.48
N SER A 135 -5.97 8.06 -4.56
CA SER A 135 -6.33 9.35 -5.15
C SER A 135 -5.87 10.55 -4.31
N SER A 136 -5.69 10.37 -2.99
CA SER A 136 -5.18 11.41 -2.10
C SER A 136 -4.43 10.83 -0.91
N VAL A 137 -3.60 11.66 -0.26
CA VAL A 137 -2.89 11.26 0.96
C VAL A 137 -3.87 11.03 2.11
N ALA A 138 -4.92 11.85 2.24
CA ALA A 138 -5.93 11.65 3.29
C ALA A 138 -6.65 10.31 3.16
N GLN A 139 -7.03 9.92 1.94
CA GLN A 139 -7.63 8.60 1.67
C GLN A 139 -6.62 7.48 1.93
N PHE A 140 -5.36 7.66 1.52
CA PHE A 140 -4.30 6.71 1.79
C PHE A 140 -4.11 6.51 3.30
N THR A 141 -3.95 7.59 4.07
CA THR A 141 -3.83 7.56 5.53
C THR A 141 -4.99 6.85 6.20
N GLU A 142 -6.23 7.20 5.84
CA GLU A 142 -7.41 6.52 6.40
C GLU A 142 -7.43 5.03 6.06
N THR A 143 -7.11 4.70 4.81
CA THR A 143 -7.09 3.31 4.34
C THR A 143 -6.01 2.51 5.05
N SER A 144 -4.78 3.03 5.16
CA SER A 144 -3.69 2.36 5.87
C SER A 144 -4.06 2.04 7.32
N TRP A 145 -4.66 2.99 8.05
CA TRP A 145 -5.12 2.74 9.42
C TRP A 145 -6.23 1.71 9.52
N ARG A 146 -7.19 1.72 8.59
CA ARG A 146 -8.27 0.74 8.58
C ARG A 146 -7.79 -0.65 8.18
N CYS A 147 -6.86 -0.75 7.23
CA CYS A 147 -6.18 -1.99 6.89
C CYS A 147 -5.40 -2.50 8.10
N HIS A 148 -4.55 -1.68 8.71
CA HIS A 148 -3.79 -2.00 9.93
C HIS A 148 -4.66 -2.56 11.06
N ALA A 149 -5.81 -1.92 11.32
CA ALA A 149 -6.75 -2.42 12.33
C ALA A 149 -7.39 -3.75 11.94
N ALA A 150 -7.68 -3.96 10.66
CA ALA A 150 -8.22 -5.22 10.16
C ALA A 150 -7.19 -6.36 10.18
N LEU A 151 -5.88 -6.06 10.10
CA LEU A 151 -4.83 -7.08 10.17
C LEU A 151 -4.87 -7.89 11.45
N ARG A 152 -5.24 -7.27 12.58
CA ARG A 152 -5.40 -8.00 13.85
C ARG A 152 -6.39 -9.17 13.72
N ILE A 153 -7.48 -8.96 12.98
CA ILE A 153 -8.48 -10.01 12.74
C ILE A 153 -7.91 -11.08 11.80
N ALA A 154 -7.15 -10.68 10.78
CA ALA A 154 -6.50 -11.63 9.88
C ALA A 154 -5.45 -12.49 10.62
N PHE A 155 -4.65 -11.91 11.52
CA PHE A 155 -3.71 -12.63 12.37
C PHE A 155 -4.41 -13.63 13.28
N GLU A 156 -5.51 -13.25 13.93
CA GLU A 156 -6.32 -14.16 14.76
C GLU A 156 -6.90 -15.34 13.95
N LEU A 157 -7.21 -15.13 12.66
CA LEU A 157 -7.64 -16.20 11.75
C LEU A 157 -6.48 -17.08 11.30
N TRP A 158 -5.28 -16.51 11.13
CA TRP A 158 -4.06 -17.26 10.84
C TRP A 158 -3.66 -18.20 11.96
N GLU A 159 -3.79 -17.78 13.22
CA GLU A 159 -3.55 -18.65 14.37
C GLU A 159 -4.51 -19.85 14.43
N GLN A 160 -5.65 -19.77 13.72
CA GLN A 160 -6.62 -20.86 13.58
C GLN A 160 -6.37 -21.75 12.35
N THR A 161 -5.20 -21.65 11.70
CA THR A 161 -4.84 -22.51 10.58
C THR A 161 -4.97 -23.98 11.00
N PRO A 162 -5.76 -24.81 10.26
CA PRO A 162 -5.89 -26.21 10.60
C PRO A 162 -4.55 -26.95 10.51
N GLY A 163 -4.31 -27.88 11.44
CA GLY A 163 -3.15 -28.77 11.36
C GLY A 163 -3.13 -29.60 10.07
N ASN A 164 -1.95 -30.03 9.64
CA ASN A 164 -1.78 -30.85 8.42
C ASN A 164 -2.51 -32.21 8.48
N ASP A 165 -2.89 -32.66 9.67
CA ASP A 165 -3.65 -33.88 9.94
C ASP A 165 -5.17 -33.69 9.86
N ARG A 166 -5.64 -32.46 9.68
CA ARG A 166 -7.07 -32.12 9.57
C ARG A 166 -7.60 -32.37 8.16
N PRO A 167 -8.91 -32.66 8.00
CA PRO A 167 -9.54 -32.86 6.69
C PRO A 167 -9.41 -31.64 5.77
N TRP A 168 -9.36 -31.88 4.47
CA TRP A 168 -9.27 -30.81 3.44
C TRP A 168 -10.45 -29.84 3.50
N GLU A 169 -11.63 -30.28 3.93
CA GLU A 169 -12.82 -29.44 4.09
C GLU A 169 -12.60 -28.34 5.15
N GLU A 170 -11.85 -28.63 6.21
CA GLU A 170 -11.53 -27.64 7.24
C GLU A 170 -10.52 -26.61 6.72
N HIS A 171 -9.54 -27.06 5.94
CA HIS A 171 -8.61 -26.17 5.22
C HIS A 171 -9.36 -25.26 4.24
N GLY A 172 -10.29 -25.82 3.46
CA GLY A 172 -11.12 -25.05 2.53
C GLY A 172 -12.02 -24.02 3.23
N ALA A 173 -12.60 -24.38 4.38
CA ALA A 173 -13.42 -23.47 5.19
C ALA A 173 -12.58 -22.36 5.84
N TRP A 174 -11.37 -22.68 6.31
CA TRP A 174 -10.42 -21.68 6.81
C TRP A 174 -10.00 -20.71 5.71
N PHE A 175 -9.59 -21.22 4.55
CA PHE A 175 -9.17 -20.40 3.41
C PHE A 175 -10.30 -19.50 2.90
N SER A 176 -11.54 -20.01 2.85
CA SER A 176 -12.72 -19.21 2.48
C SER A 176 -12.97 -18.06 3.45
N ARG A 177 -12.80 -18.29 4.77
CA ARG A 177 -12.92 -17.22 5.78
C ARG A 177 -11.86 -16.13 5.59
N LEU A 178 -10.63 -16.53 5.26
CA LEU A 178 -9.54 -15.58 5.01
C LEU A 178 -9.84 -14.69 3.79
N HIS A 179 -10.26 -15.29 2.69
CA HIS A 179 -10.67 -14.56 1.49
C HIS A 179 -11.88 -13.65 1.71
N ASP A 180 -12.86 -14.07 2.51
CA ASP A 180 -13.98 -13.21 2.87
C ASP A 180 -13.52 -11.98 3.67
N CYS A 181 -12.55 -12.14 4.57
CA CYS A 181 -11.94 -11.03 5.29
C CYS A 181 -11.22 -10.06 4.35
N GLU A 182 -10.40 -10.55 3.42
CA GLU A 182 -9.72 -9.73 2.40
C GLU A 182 -10.72 -8.93 1.58
N ARG A 183 -11.76 -9.59 1.08
CA ARG A 183 -12.81 -8.95 0.28
C ARG A 183 -13.53 -7.86 1.07
N ILE A 184 -13.81 -8.08 2.36
CA ILE A 184 -14.40 -7.04 3.22
C ILE A 184 -13.47 -5.84 3.35
N ILE A 185 -12.16 -6.07 3.56
CA ILE A 185 -11.16 -4.99 3.65
C ILE A 185 -11.12 -4.19 2.33
N LEU A 186 -11.00 -4.88 1.19
CA LEU A 186 -10.94 -4.24 -0.12
C LEU A 186 -12.21 -3.47 -0.47
N GLN A 187 -13.39 -3.99 -0.12
CA GLN A 187 -14.65 -3.26 -0.26
C GLN A 187 -14.71 -2.01 0.62
N HIS A 188 -14.04 -2.00 1.77
CA HIS A 188 -13.91 -0.79 2.57
C HIS A 188 -12.92 0.20 1.95
N VAL A 189 -11.82 -0.27 1.37
CA VAL A 189 -10.89 0.58 0.60
C VAL A 189 -11.62 1.28 -0.54
N GLU A 190 -12.35 0.55 -1.38
CA GLU A 190 -13.12 1.13 -2.50
C GLU A 190 -14.13 2.20 -2.04
N ARG A 191 -14.73 2.04 -0.85
CA ARG A 191 -15.65 3.05 -0.29
C ARG A 191 -14.93 4.33 0.12
N ILE A 192 -13.66 4.25 0.51
CA ILE A 192 -12.85 5.39 0.91
C ILE A 192 -12.27 6.07 -0.34
N ASP A 193 -11.77 5.27 -1.28
CA ASP A 193 -11.25 5.69 -2.57
C ASP A 193 -11.91 4.91 -3.71
N SER A 194 -12.87 5.54 -4.38
CA SER A 194 -13.64 4.95 -5.47
C SER A 194 -12.83 4.66 -6.74
N HIS A 195 -11.57 5.11 -6.81
CA HIS A 195 -10.66 4.76 -7.91
C HIS A 195 -10.01 3.40 -7.70
N VAL A 196 -10.06 2.86 -6.49
CA VAL A 196 -9.68 1.48 -6.17
C VAL A 196 -10.91 0.60 -6.34
N ARG A 197 -10.78 -0.49 -7.10
CA ARG A 197 -11.86 -1.48 -7.28
C ARG A 197 -11.55 -2.71 -6.45
N ALA A 198 -12.47 -3.09 -5.57
CA ALA A 198 -12.25 -4.23 -4.68
C ALA A 198 -12.06 -5.55 -5.42
N ASP A 199 -12.70 -5.70 -6.58
CA ASP A 199 -12.63 -6.91 -7.42
C ASP A 199 -11.45 -6.89 -8.42
N ASP A 200 -10.68 -5.80 -8.48
CA ASP A 200 -9.51 -5.70 -9.35
C ASP A 200 -8.27 -6.24 -8.64
N SER A 201 -7.83 -7.43 -9.05
CA SER A 201 -6.62 -8.07 -8.55
C SER A 201 -5.34 -7.33 -8.92
N GLY A 202 -5.41 -6.35 -9.83
CA GLY A 202 -4.29 -5.52 -10.25
C GLY A 202 -4.06 -4.27 -9.41
N THR A 203 -4.92 -3.97 -8.42
CA THR A 203 -4.68 -2.82 -7.54
C THR A 203 -3.60 -3.14 -6.52
N LEU A 204 -2.79 -2.14 -6.18
CA LEU A 204 -1.78 -2.30 -5.13
C LEU A 204 -2.39 -2.62 -3.78
N TRP A 205 -3.58 -2.10 -3.48
CA TRP A 205 -4.28 -2.46 -2.25
C TRP A 205 -4.63 -3.95 -2.21
N THR A 206 -4.98 -4.56 -3.34
CA THR A 206 -5.19 -6.02 -3.40
C THR A 206 -3.90 -6.77 -3.06
N THR A 207 -2.75 -6.33 -3.58
CA THR A 207 -1.45 -6.91 -3.21
C THR A 207 -1.14 -6.72 -1.73
N VAL A 208 -1.26 -5.49 -1.20
CA VAL A 208 -1.03 -5.17 0.22
C VAL A 208 -1.89 -6.05 1.12
N VAL A 209 -3.21 -6.06 0.87
CA VAL A 209 -4.15 -6.80 1.69
C VAL A 209 -3.81 -8.28 1.63
N THR A 210 -3.61 -8.85 0.43
CA THR A 210 -3.24 -10.26 0.26
C THR A 210 -1.93 -10.62 0.97
N GLU A 211 -0.87 -9.82 0.83
CA GLU A 211 0.42 -10.08 1.48
C GLU A 211 0.29 -10.03 3.01
N LEU A 212 -0.46 -9.07 3.52
CA LEU A 212 -0.67 -8.90 4.95
C LEU A 212 -1.58 -9.99 5.54
N THR A 213 -2.56 -10.47 4.78
CA THR A 213 -3.46 -11.54 5.20
C THR A 213 -2.90 -12.92 4.92
N HIS A 214 -1.78 -13.08 4.22
CA HIS A 214 -1.13 -14.37 3.97
C HIS A 214 0.32 -14.44 4.49
N ALA A 215 0.68 -13.61 5.48
CA ALA A 215 2.04 -13.53 6.02
C ALA A 215 2.54 -14.89 6.56
N GLY A 216 3.24 -15.62 5.69
CA GLY A 216 3.72 -17.00 5.91
C GLY A 216 4.32 -17.68 4.68
N ASN A 217 4.48 -16.97 3.55
CA ASN A 217 5.21 -17.43 2.36
C ASN A 217 6.51 -16.64 2.17
#